data_AF-A0A9P0FKX9-F1
#
_entry.id   AF-A0A9P0FKX9-F1
#
_cell.length_a   1.000
_cell.length_b   1.000
_cell.length_c   1.000
_cell.angle_alpha   90.00
_cell.angle_beta   90.00
_cell.angle_gamma   90.00
#
_symmetry.space_group_name_H-M   'P 1'
#
loop_
_entity.id
_entity.type
_entity.pdbx_description
1 polymer ?
#
loop_
_entity_poly.entity_id
_entity_poly.type
_entity_poly.pdbx_seq_one_letter_code
_entity_poly.pdbx_strand_id
1 'polypeptide(L)'
;MATDTDSSKLPESFSNLSINTQNGESLAEINKPIDSTKYGLPIKEVYRLAYNFYKEKEGKAVHFSYEDKLQLVAFAQQVLHGPLSEAIHKLPTLGTLDVVGKDRRDAWQKLGQLPSEEARAGFVDLLSRLCPLFVAYVEAHRTEMREKEKRLKQEEEKRLLEQQESIKKDQEQKLMQEQLDREEVIKRQIQQALNQQTYDQFRKYADQQYPGDPEKQGALIRQLQEQHYIQYMQQLHAAQREIKSIEPSEKWDKVQSKIATDENANSENEEVALMAPSMWTRPDMEVFKHAVSQADGEGVVRVGHGETVTVRVPTHPHGTRLFWEFATDHFDIGTVFFLEFNRFSWQMKY
;
A
#
# COMPACT_ATOMS: atom_id res chain seq x y z
N MET A 1 -31.55 46.93 61.87
CA MET A 1 -30.16 47.16 61.42
C MET A 1 -29.88 46.20 60.29
N ALA A 2 -29.70 46.73 59.08
CA ALA A 2 -29.11 46.04 57.94
C ALA A 2 -28.49 47.17 57.09
N THR A 3 -27.22 47.04 56.73
CA THR A 3 -26.44 48.08 56.05
C THR A 3 -26.33 47.76 54.57
N ASP A 4 -26.71 48.71 53.73
CA ASP A 4 -26.28 48.72 52.33
C ASP A 4 -24.76 48.84 52.24
N THR A 5 -24.13 48.15 51.29
CA THR A 5 -22.90 48.65 50.67
C THR A 5 -22.78 48.14 49.23
N ASP A 6 -22.92 49.06 48.29
CA ASP A 6 -22.56 48.89 46.88
C ASP A 6 -21.03 48.84 46.71
N SER A 7 -20.53 48.04 45.76
CA SER A 7 -19.27 48.29 45.03
C SER A 7 -19.07 47.29 43.89
N SER A 8 -19.50 47.70 42.71
CA SER A 8 -18.98 47.23 41.42
C SER A 8 -17.44 47.13 41.36
N LYS A 9 -16.91 46.07 40.75
CA LYS A 9 -15.60 46.04 40.07
C LYS A 9 -15.44 44.81 39.16
N LEU A 10 -15.80 44.97 37.88
CA LEU A 10 -15.30 44.14 36.79
C LEU A 10 -14.05 44.82 36.21
N PRO A 11 -12.96 44.10 35.88
CA PRO A 11 -11.94 44.61 34.98
C PRO A 11 -12.41 44.49 33.52
N GLU A 12 -12.29 45.58 32.78
CA GLU A 12 -12.72 45.71 31.38
C GLU A 12 -11.79 44.95 30.42
N SER A 13 -12.33 44.11 29.54
CA SER A 13 -11.58 43.58 28.38
C SER A 13 -12.45 43.15 27.17
N PHE A 14 -13.76 43.41 27.18
CA PHE A 14 -14.70 42.87 26.19
C PHE A 14 -15.50 43.91 25.39
N SER A 15 -15.20 45.21 25.53
CA SER A 15 -15.98 46.32 24.96
C SER A 15 -15.64 46.70 23.50
N ASN A 16 -14.59 46.14 22.89
CA ASN A 16 -14.06 46.58 21.58
C ASN A 16 -14.50 45.74 20.37
N LEU A 17 -15.74 45.23 20.36
CA LEU A 17 -16.39 44.65 19.17
C LEU A 17 -17.81 45.19 18.98
N SER A 18 -17.95 46.51 18.90
CA SER A 18 -19.16 47.15 18.38
C SER A 18 -19.16 47.10 16.84
N ILE A 19 -19.98 46.22 16.27
CA ILE A 19 -20.17 46.14 14.82
C ILE A 19 -20.99 47.36 14.37
N ASN A 20 -20.35 48.28 13.65
CA ASN A 20 -21.02 49.45 13.10
C ASN A 20 -21.72 49.10 11.78
N THR A 21 -23.00 48.70 11.86
CA THR A 21 -23.80 48.30 10.70
C THR A 21 -24.49 49.50 10.04
N GLN A 22 -23.79 50.22 9.15
CA GLN A 22 -24.42 50.94 8.02
C GLN A 22 -23.43 51.13 6.85
N ASN A 23 -23.64 50.36 5.78
CA ASN A 23 -23.70 50.79 4.37
C ASN A 23 -23.59 49.54 3.49
N GLY A 24 -24.64 49.26 2.71
CA GLY A 24 -24.65 48.12 1.81
C GLY A 24 -24.08 48.49 0.45
N GLU A 25 -23.15 47.69 -0.07
CA GLU A 25 -22.95 47.54 -1.51
C GLU A 25 -22.20 46.22 -1.82
N SER A 26 -22.57 45.59 -2.94
CA SER A 26 -21.99 44.38 -3.54
C SER A 26 -22.21 43.01 -2.85
N LEU A 27 -23.08 42.21 -3.46
CA LEU A 27 -23.34 40.78 -3.17
C LEU A 27 -22.19 39.85 -3.65
N ALA A 28 -20.93 40.20 -3.36
CA ALA A 28 -19.75 39.55 -3.95
C ALA A 28 -18.78 38.89 -2.95
N GLU A 29 -18.96 39.05 -1.63
CA GLU A 29 -18.00 38.55 -0.62
C GLU A 29 -18.35 37.19 0.02
N ILE A 30 -19.44 36.53 -0.39
CA ILE A 30 -19.88 35.24 0.18
C ILE A 30 -18.92 34.08 -0.18
N ASN A 31 -17.98 34.26 -1.11
CA ASN A 31 -17.03 33.24 -1.58
C ASN A 31 -15.55 33.53 -1.20
N LYS A 32 -15.27 33.83 0.08
CA LYS A 32 -13.90 33.66 0.62
C LYS A 32 -13.78 32.24 1.20
N PRO A 33 -12.86 31.38 0.69
CA PRO A 33 -12.74 30.01 1.18
C PRO A 33 -12.23 30.01 2.63
N ILE A 34 -12.94 29.30 3.50
CA ILE A 34 -12.59 29.13 4.92
C ILE A 34 -11.23 28.44 5.03
N ASP A 35 -10.25 29.20 5.55
CA ASP A 35 -8.81 28.94 5.72
C ASP A 35 -8.23 27.62 5.15
N SER A 36 -8.30 27.47 3.83
CA SER A 36 -7.56 26.43 3.10
C SER A 36 -6.08 26.76 2.95
N THR A 37 -5.69 28.01 3.23
CA THR A 37 -4.38 28.58 2.94
C THR A 37 -3.30 28.05 3.87
N LYS A 38 -3.63 27.87 5.16
CA LYS A 38 -2.70 27.40 6.20
C LYS A 38 -2.12 25.99 5.95
N TYR A 39 -2.86 25.10 5.27
CA TYR A 39 -2.47 23.70 5.05
C TYR A 39 -2.31 23.31 3.57
N GLY A 40 -2.89 24.09 2.63
CA GLY A 40 -2.83 23.81 1.19
C GLY A 40 -3.61 22.57 0.77
N LEU A 41 -4.65 22.22 1.52
CA LEU A 41 -5.58 21.10 1.28
C LEU A 41 -7.02 21.53 1.60
N PRO A 42 -8.05 20.89 1.02
CA PRO A 42 -9.43 21.17 1.40
C PRO A 42 -9.66 20.89 2.90
N ILE A 43 -10.39 21.77 3.59
CA ILE A 43 -10.60 21.67 5.05
C ILE A 43 -11.19 20.33 5.49
N LYS A 44 -12.00 19.69 4.63
CA LYS A 44 -12.53 18.34 4.83
C LYS A 44 -11.45 17.26 4.93
N GLU A 45 -10.39 17.35 4.14
CA GLU A 45 -9.27 16.41 4.19
C GLU A 45 -8.34 16.71 5.37
N VAL A 46 -8.06 17.99 5.64
CA VAL A 46 -7.31 18.40 6.85
C VAL A 46 -8.02 17.94 8.12
N TYR A 47 -9.35 18.04 8.19
CA TYR A 47 -10.14 17.54 9.30
C TYR A 47 -10.05 16.01 9.47
N ARG A 48 -10.03 15.22 8.39
CA ARG A 48 -9.80 13.77 8.49
C ARG A 48 -8.43 13.46 9.08
N LEU A 49 -7.39 14.15 8.60
CA LEU A 49 -6.03 14.02 9.15
C LEU A 49 -5.97 14.44 10.62
N ALA A 50 -6.65 15.53 10.98
CA ALA A 50 -6.77 16.01 12.35
C ALA A 50 -7.46 15.00 13.27
N TYR A 51 -8.58 14.41 12.83
CA TYR A 51 -9.34 13.45 13.61
C TYR A 51 -8.60 12.12 13.78
N ASN A 52 -7.87 11.66 12.75
CA ASN A 52 -6.99 10.49 12.85
C ASN A 52 -5.81 10.75 13.78
N PHE A 53 -5.12 11.89 13.63
CA PHE A 53 -4.02 12.30 14.51
C PHE A 53 -4.47 12.40 15.97
N TYR A 54 -5.64 13.01 16.22
CA TYR A 54 -6.26 13.08 17.55
C TYR A 54 -6.41 11.67 18.15
N LYS A 55 -7.05 10.74 17.42
CA LYS A 55 -7.24 9.35 17.88
C LYS A 55 -5.95 8.57 18.10
N GLU A 56 -4.93 8.77 17.27
CA GLU A 56 -3.67 8.03 17.37
C GLU A 56 -2.74 8.55 18.46
N LYS A 57 -2.75 9.86 18.73
CA LYS A 57 -1.80 10.53 19.62
C LYS A 57 -2.36 10.84 21.01
N GLU A 58 -3.69 10.90 21.17
CA GLU A 58 -4.34 11.01 22.47
C GLU A 58 -3.85 9.90 23.42
N GLY A 59 -3.33 10.30 24.58
CA GLY A 59 -2.88 9.38 25.63
C GLY A 59 -1.56 8.67 25.37
N LYS A 60 -0.94 8.84 24.19
CA LYS A 60 0.39 8.28 23.86
C LYS A 60 1.49 9.33 23.75
N ALA A 61 1.21 10.42 23.06
CA ALA A 61 2.17 11.49 22.79
C ALA A 61 1.63 12.89 23.17
N VAL A 62 0.30 13.03 23.32
CA VAL A 62 -0.35 14.28 23.71
C VAL A 62 -1.44 13.98 24.74
N HIS A 63 -1.46 14.75 25.82
CA HIS A 63 -2.53 14.74 26.81
C HIS A 63 -3.30 16.07 26.73
N PHE A 64 -4.51 16.02 26.19
CA PHE A 64 -5.42 17.17 26.15
C PHE A 64 -6.08 17.38 27.53
N SER A 65 -6.35 18.63 27.91
CA SER A 65 -7.13 18.91 29.13
C SER A 65 -8.57 18.38 28.98
N TYR A 66 -9.27 18.23 30.10
CA TYR A 66 -10.68 17.80 30.06
C TYR A 66 -11.53 18.77 29.24
N GLU A 67 -11.33 20.08 29.41
CA GLU A 67 -12.06 21.12 28.67
C GLU A 67 -11.75 21.08 27.17
N ASP A 68 -10.48 20.92 26.77
CA ASP A 68 -10.09 20.78 25.36
C ASP A 68 -10.76 19.55 24.72
N LYS A 69 -10.83 18.43 25.44
CA LYS A 69 -11.52 17.22 24.96
C LYS A 69 -13.01 17.45 24.79
N LEU A 70 -13.67 18.18 25.70
CA LEU A 70 -15.08 18.55 25.54
C LEU A 70 -15.28 19.41 24.27
N GLN A 71 -14.39 20.38 24.01
CA GLN A 71 -14.47 21.22 22.80
C GLN A 71 -14.20 20.42 21.51
N LEU A 72 -13.17 19.55 21.49
CA LEU A 72 -12.87 18.69 20.33
C LEU A 72 -14.02 17.71 20.04
N VAL A 73 -14.61 17.11 21.08
CA VAL A 73 -15.80 16.25 20.95
C VAL A 73 -17.01 17.07 20.45
N ALA A 74 -17.24 18.27 20.99
CA ALA A 74 -18.32 19.15 20.56
C ALA A 74 -18.23 19.47 19.05
N PHE A 75 -17.06 19.87 18.56
CA PHE A 75 -16.86 20.09 17.13
C PHE A 75 -17.07 18.81 16.30
N ALA A 76 -16.55 17.66 16.76
CA ALA A 76 -16.75 16.39 16.05
C ALA A 76 -18.24 15.97 15.97
N GLN A 77 -19.02 16.22 17.03
CA GLN A 77 -20.47 16.02 17.03
C GLN A 77 -21.20 16.99 16.10
N GLN A 78 -20.83 18.27 16.09
CA GLN A 78 -21.37 19.28 15.16
C GLN A 78 -21.11 18.92 13.69
N VAL A 79 -19.94 18.34 13.37
CA VAL A 79 -19.60 17.88 12.01
C VAL A 79 -20.38 16.62 11.60
N LEU A 80 -20.70 15.74 12.56
CA LEU A 80 -21.36 14.45 12.29
C LEU A 80 -22.89 14.54 12.28
N HIS A 81 -23.48 15.31 13.19
CA HIS A 81 -24.92 15.37 13.45
C HIS A 81 -25.55 16.74 13.19
N GLY A 82 -24.75 17.79 12.95
CA GLY A 82 -25.21 19.17 12.88
C GLY A 82 -25.44 19.78 14.27
N PRO A 83 -26.23 20.85 14.37
CA PRO A 83 -26.55 21.51 15.64
C PRO A 83 -27.24 20.59 16.65
N LEU A 84 -26.91 20.72 17.94
CA LEU A 84 -27.52 19.90 18.99
C LEU A 84 -29.06 20.04 19.03
N SER A 85 -29.58 21.23 18.76
CA SER A 85 -31.03 21.54 18.62
C SER A 85 -31.76 20.59 17.66
N GLU A 86 -31.13 20.22 16.55
CA GLU A 86 -31.67 19.33 15.52
C GLU A 86 -31.34 17.86 15.81
N ALA A 87 -30.22 17.59 16.48
CA ALA A 87 -29.77 16.26 16.84
C ALA A 87 -30.44 15.68 18.10
N ILE A 88 -30.94 16.53 19.02
CA ILE A 88 -31.39 16.11 20.36
C ILE A 88 -32.50 15.04 20.33
N HIS A 89 -33.38 15.07 19.34
CA HIS A 89 -34.45 14.08 19.16
C HIS A 89 -33.96 12.70 18.68
N LYS A 90 -32.73 12.60 18.16
CA LYS A 90 -32.11 11.37 17.66
C LYS A 90 -31.13 10.75 18.68
N LEU A 91 -30.79 11.49 19.74
CA LEU A 91 -29.83 11.08 20.76
C LEU A 91 -30.57 10.44 21.95
N PRO A 92 -29.99 9.42 22.60
CA PRO A 92 -30.54 8.89 23.86
C PRO A 92 -30.71 9.99 24.91
N THR A 93 -31.64 9.82 25.84
CA THR A 93 -31.68 10.68 27.04
C THR A 93 -30.45 10.43 27.91
N LEU A 94 -29.88 11.48 28.50
CA LEU A 94 -28.80 11.30 29.47
C LEU A 94 -29.38 10.76 30.79
N GLY A 95 -28.65 9.83 31.42
CA GLY A 95 -28.95 9.41 32.78
C GLY A 95 -28.59 10.52 33.77
N THR A 96 -29.30 10.59 34.89
CA THR A 96 -29.13 11.64 35.93
C THR A 96 -27.70 11.73 36.49
N LEU A 97 -26.91 10.66 36.40
CA LEU A 97 -25.54 10.58 36.89
C LEU A 97 -24.47 10.76 35.78
N ASP A 98 -24.88 10.94 34.51
CA ASP A 98 -23.93 11.11 33.38
C ASP A 98 -23.44 12.56 33.28
N VAL A 99 -22.60 12.94 34.25
CA VAL A 99 -21.98 14.29 34.33
C VAL A 99 -21.13 14.56 33.09
N VAL A 100 -20.35 13.57 32.62
CA VAL A 100 -19.47 13.74 31.45
C VAL A 100 -20.27 13.86 30.15
N GLY A 101 -21.34 13.08 29.99
CA GLY A 101 -22.27 13.22 28.87
C GLY A 101 -23.00 14.56 28.89
N LYS A 102 -23.34 15.07 30.07
CA LYS A 102 -23.90 16.42 30.23
C LYS A 102 -22.90 17.49 29.82
N ASP A 103 -21.68 17.48 30.36
CA ASP A 103 -20.62 18.43 30.01
C ASP A 103 -20.34 18.45 28.50
N ARG A 104 -20.36 17.28 27.84
CA ARG A 104 -20.23 17.16 26.38
C ARG A 104 -21.39 17.80 25.64
N ARG A 105 -22.63 17.63 26.11
CA ARG A 105 -23.80 18.30 25.51
C ARG A 105 -23.78 19.79 25.76
N ASP A 106 -23.40 20.24 26.96
CA ASP A 106 -23.29 21.66 27.29
C ASP A 106 -22.19 22.33 26.44
N ALA A 107 -21.06 21.65 26.18
CA ALA A 107 -20.02 22.09 25.25
C ALA A 107 -20.49 22.13 23.79
N TRP A 108 -21.25 21.13 23.33
CA TRP A 108 -21.83 21.10 21.99
C TRP A 108 -22.93 22.17 21.81
N GLN A 109 -23.76 22.39 22.82
CA GLN A 109 -24.81 23.41 22.82
C GLN A 109 -24.23 24.82 22.66
N LYS A 110 -23.06 25.10 23.23
CA LYS A 110 -22.34 26.37 23.05
C LYS A 110 -21.93 26.66 21.60
N LEU A 111 -21.84 25.65 20.73
CA LEU A 111 -21.57 25.84 19.30
C LEU A 111 -22.81 26.33 18.51
N GLY A 112 -24.02 26.15 19.05
CA GLY A 112 -25.26 26.61 18.41
C GLY A 112 -25.43 26.08 16.98
N GLN A 113 -25.83 26.97 16.05
CA GLN A 113 -26.07 26.64 14.65
C GLN A 113 -24.80 26.70 13.76
N LEU A 114 -23.60 26.49 14.31
CA LEU A 114 -22.33 26.53 13.57
C LEU A 114 -22.35 25.54 12.38
N PRO A 115 -22.08 25.96 11.14
CA PRO A 115 -22.12 25.07 9.97
C PRO A 115 -20.95 24.08 9.99
N SER A 116 -21.12 22.93 9.34
CA SER A 116 -20.15 21.82 9.42
C SER A 116 -18.76 22.16 8.88
N GLU A 117 -18.59 23.11 7.96
CA GLU A 117 -17.26 23.54 7.50
C GLU A 117 -16.52 24.38 8.55
N GLU A 118 -17.22 25.30 9.22
CA GLU A 118 -16.66 26.09 10.33
C GLU A 118 -16.36 25.21 11.55
N ALA A 119 -17.20 24.21 11.82
CA ALA A 119 -16.93 23.22 12.87
C ALA A 119 -15.67 22.38 12.58
N ARG A 120 -15.39 22.05 11.31
CA ARG A 120 -14.12 21.40 10.90
C ARG A 120 -12.94 22.33 11.08
N ALA A 121 -13.06 23.61 10.69
CA ALA A 121 -12.03 24.62 10.91
C ALA A 121 -11.72 24.80 12.41
N GLY A 122 -12.75 24.96 13.24
CA GLY A 122 -12.62 25.06 14.70
C GLY A 122 -11.92 23.85 15.33
N PHE A 123 -12.25 22.63 14.91
CA PHE A 123 -11.55 21.41 15.33
C PHE A 123 -10.07 21.43 14.94
N VAL A 124 -9.77 21.73 13.67
CA VAL A 124 -8.40 21.78 13.11
C VAL A 124 -7.57 22.85 13.82
N ASP A 125 -8.11 24.04 14.05
CA ASP A 125 -7.40 25.13 14.71
C ASP A 125 -7.17 24.87 16.19
N LEU A 126 -8.18 24.36 16.91
CA LEU A 126 -8.02 23.92 18.30
C LEU A 126 -6.92 22.85 18.41
N LEU A 127 -6.96 21.82 17.57
CA LEU A 127 -5.91 20.79 17.54
C LEU A 127 -4.53 21.37 17.20
N SER A 128 -4.45 22.31 16.26
CA SER A 128 -3.18 22.96 15.87
C SER A 128 -2.56 23.82 16.97
N ARG A 129 -3.40 24.46 17.81
CA ARG A 129 -2.96 25.21 19.00
C ARG A 129 -2.48 24.28 20.11
N LEU A 130 -3.19 23.16 20.31
CA LEU A 130 -2.87 22.18 21.35
C LEU A 130 -1.67 21.30 21.00
N CYS A 131 -1.41 21.07 19.71
CA CYS A 131 -0.29 20.27 19.24
C CYS A 131 0.32 20.82 17.94
N PRO A 132 1.40 21.64 18.02
CA PRO A 132 2.10 22.15 16.84
C PRO A 132 2.65 21.06 15.91
N LEU A 133 2.94 19.86 16.44
CA LEU A 133 3.38 18.69 15.66
C LEU A 133 2.34 18.25 14.61
N PHE A 134 1.06 18.60 14.79
CA PHE A 134 0.01 18.32 13.82
C PHE A 134 0.30 19.00 12.46
N VAL A 135 0.88 20.20 12.45
CA VAL A 135 1.22 20.92 11.20
C VAL A 135 2.28 20.15 10.41
N ALA A 136 3.34 19.68 11.08
CA ALA A 136 4.38 18.85 10.48
C ALA A 136 3.84 17.49 10.00
N TYR A 137 2.90 16.89 10.73
CA TYR A 137 2.22 15.65 10.32
C TYR A 137 1.40 15.84 9.02
N VAL A 138 0.62 16.91 8.91
CA VAL A 138 -0.13 17.23 7.67
C VAL A 138 0.82 17.48 6.50
N GLU A 139 1.94 18.19 6.71
CA GLU A 139 2.93 18.41 5.67
C GLU A 139 3.64 17.12 5.23
N ALA A 140 4.02 16.24 6.17
CA ALA A 140 4.62 14.95 5.87
C ALA A 140 3.68 14.07 5.05
N HIS A 141 2.42 13.89 5.50
CA HIS A 141 1.39 13.13 4.79
C HIS A 141 1.12 13.70 3.38
N ARG A 142 1.11 15.03 3.25
CA ARG A 142 0.95 15.72 1.95
C ARG A 142 2.13 15.43 1.00
N THR A 143 3.34 15.27 1.52
CA THR A 143 4.52 14.94 0.73
C THR A 143 4.55 13.46 0.34
N GLU A 144 4.28 12.55 1.28
CA GLU A 144 4.15 11.11 1.03
C GLU A 144 3.13 10.82 -0.09
N MET A 145 1.95 11.45 -0.03
CA MET A 145 0.92 11.28 -1.06
C MET A 145 1.39 11.73 -2.46
N ARG A 146 2.11 12.86 -2.56
CA ARG A 146 2.69 13.32 -3.84
C ARG A 146 3.78 12.40 -4.37
N GLU A 147 4.60 11.81 -3.49
CA GLU A 147 5.64 10.85 -3.86
C GLU A 147 5.05 9.52 -4.31
N LYS A 148 4.02 9.02 -3.61
CA LYS A 148 3.27 7.82 -3.99
C LYS A 148 2.61 7.97 -5.36
N GLU A 149 2.00 9.12 -5.66
CA GLU A 149 1.42 9.41 -6.97
C GLU A 149 2.47 9.41 -8.09
N LYS A 150 3.63 10.04 -7.86
CA LYS A 150 4.76 10.02 -8.81
C LYS A 150 5.27 8.60 -9.05
N ARG A 151 5.42 7.80 -8.00
CA ARG A 151 5.89 6.41 -8.10
C ARG A 151 4.93 5.55 -8.93
N LEU A 152 3.62 5.67 -8.71
CA LEU A 152 2.61 4.96 -9.51
C LEU A 152 2.66 5.36 -10.99
N LYS A 153 2.80 6.66 -11.29
CA LYS A 153 2.94 7.15 -12.67
C LYS A 153 4.21 6.61 -13.35
N GLN A 154 5.34 6.59 -12.65
CA GLN A 154 6.60 6.04 -13.15
C GLN A 154 6.51 4.52 -13.37
N GLU A 155 5.82 3.79 -12.50
CA GLU A 155 5.60 2.35 -12.63
C GLU A 155 4.66 2.02 -13.81
N GLU A 156 3.60 2.81 -14.00
CA GLU A 156 2.69 2.69 -15.15
C GLU A 156 3.39 3.03 -16.48
N GLU A 157 4.16 4.11 -16.53
CA GLU A 157 4.97 4.51 -17.69
C GLU A 157 6.01 3.44 -18.04
N LYS A 158 6.72 2.89 -17.04
CA LYS A 158 7.67 1.79 -17.24
C LYS A 158 7.00 0.54 -17.78
N ARG A 159 5.85 0.13 -17.23
CA ARG A 159 5.07 -1.02 -17.71
C ARG A 159 4.59 -0.83 -19.15
N LEU A 160 4.17 0.37 -19.53
CA LEU A 160 3.77 0.68 -20.91
C LEU A 160 4.95 0.60 -21.87
N LEU A 161 6.14 1.09 -21.46
CA LEU A 161 7.36 1.01 -22.25
C LEU A 161 7.83 -0.45 -22.42
N GLU A 162 7.87 -1.24 -21.34
CA GLU A 162 8.20 -2.66 -21.37
C GLU A 162 7.23 -3.45 -22.29
N GLN A 163 5.92 -3.15 -22.23
CA GLN A 163 4.92 -3.74 -23.12
C GLN A 163 5.15 -3.34 -24.59
N GLN A 164 5.48 -2.07 -24.86
CA GLN A 164 5.77 -1.60 -26.21
C GLN A 164 7.06 -2.22 -26.78
N GLU A 165 8.08 -2.41 -25.95
CA GLU A 165 9.30 -3.13 -26.35
C GLU A 165 9.04 -4.61 -26.64
N SER A 166 8.23 -5.30 -25.82
CA SER A 166 7.85 -6.69 -26.07
C SER A 166 7.16 -6.81 -27.44
N ILE A 167 6.16 -5.96 -27.70
CA ILE A 167 5.44 -5.97 -28.99
C ILE A 167 6.38 -5.73 -30.18
N LYS A 168 7.37 -4.82 -30.04
CA LYS A 168 8.38 -4.60 -31.09
C LYS A 168 9.27 -5.83 -31.31
N LYS A 169 9.77 -6.45 -30.22
CA LYS A 169 10.59 -7.66 -30.27
C LYS A 169 9.83 -8.84 -30.90
N ASP A 170 8.56 -9.02 -30.52
CA ASP A 170 7.68 -10.05 -31.09
C ASP A 170 7.43 -9.83 -32.59
N GLN A 171 7.24 -8.58 -33.02
CA GLN A 171 7.10 -8.21 -34.43
C GLN A 171 8.40 -8.46 -35.22
N GLU A 172 9.56 -8.06 -34.69
CA GLU A 172 10.87 -8.26 -35.30
C GLU A 172 11.21 -9.75 -35.42
N GLN A 173 11.00 -10.53 -34.36
CA GLN A 173 11.20 -11.98 -34.36
C GLN A 173 10.27 -12.69 -35.35
N LYS A 174 9.01 -12.24 -35.47
CA LYS A 174 8.07 -12.79 -36.47
C LYS A 174 8.50 -12.48 -37.90
N LEU A 175 8.98 -11.26 -38.18
CA LEU A 175 9.53 -10.90 -39.48
C LEU A 175 10.79 -11.72 -39.82
N MET A 176 11.67 -11.95 -38.85
CA MET A 176 12.86 -12.78 -39.00
C MET A 176 12.49 -14.24 -39.31
N GLN A 177 11.52 -14.81 -38.59
CA GLN A 177 11.03 -16.16 -38.87
C GLN A 177 10.41 -16.27 -40.27
N GLU A 178 9.61 -15.29 -40.68
CA GLU A 178 9.02 -15.28 -42.02
C GLU A 178 10.09 -15.17 -43.13
N GLN A 179 11.20 -14.46 -42.89
CA GLN A 179 12.34 -14.46 -43.81
C GLN A 179 13.01 -15.83 -43.91
N LEU A 180 13.29 -16.48 -42.77
CA LEU A 180 13.87 -17.83 -42.73
C LEU A 180 12.97 -18.86 -43.44
N ASP A 181 11.66 -18.84 -43.16
CA ASP A 181 10.68 -19.74 -43.79
C ASP A 181 10.66 -19.54 -45.33
N ARG A 182 10.73 -18.28 -45.80
CA ARG A 182 10.82 -17.97 -47.23
C ARG A 182 12.13 -18.47 -47.85
N GLU A 183 13.27 -18.28 -47.17
CA GLU A 183 14.57 -18.79 -47.62
C GLU A 183 14.60 -20.32 -47.68
N GLU A 184 14.00 -21.02 -46.71
CA GLU A 184 13.88 -22.48 -46.72
C GLU A 184 12.99 -22.99 -47.86
N VAL A 185 11.87 -22.31 -48.14
CA VAL A 185 11.00 -22.63 -49.29
C VAL A 185 11.74 -22.45 -50.61
N ILE A 186 12.47 -21.34 -50.80
CA ILE A 186 13.28 -21.08 -52.00
C ILE A 186 14.38 -22.15 -52.15
N LYS A 187 15.11 -22.45 -51.08
CA LYS A 187 16.15 -23.48 -51.03
C LYS A 187 15.60 -24.85 -51.44
N ARG A 188 14.45 -25.25 -50.88
CA ARG A 188 13.77 -26.51 -51.21
C ARG A 188 13.31 -26.54 -52.67
N GLN A 189 12.79 -25.43 -53.20
CA GLN A 189 12.37 -25.34 -54.60
C GLN A 189 13.55 -25.50 -55.57
N ILE A 190 14.68 -24.84 -55.29
CA ILE A 190 15.93 -25.00 -56.06
C ILE A 190 16.39 -26.46 -56.03
N GLN A 191 16.46 -27.07 -54.84
CA GLN A 191 16.90 -28.46 -54.68
C GLN A 191 15.97 -29.44 -55.42
N GLN A 192 14.65 -29.24 -55.37
CA GLN A 192 13.69 -30.07 -56.11
C GLN A 192 13.83 -29.93 -57.63
N ALA A 193 13.96 -28.71 -58.15
CA ALA A 193 14.14 -28.47 -59.58
C ALA A 193 15.46 -29.07 -60.09
N LEU A 194 16.55 -28.88 -59.35
CA LEU A 194 17.87 -29.43 -59.68
C LEU A 194 17.85 -30.96 -59.65
N ASN A 195 17.22 -31.54 -58.63
CA ASN A 195 17.05 -33.00 -58.51
C ASN A 195 16.26 -33.57 -59.69
N GLN A 196 15.17 -32.93 -60.14
CA GLN A 196 14.40 -33.38 -61.31
C GLN A 196 15.25 -33.39 -62.58
N GLN A 197 16.10 -32.38 -62.79
CA GLN A 197 16.94 -32.28 -63.99
C GLN A 197 18.05 -33.36 -64.04
N THR A 198 18.64 -33.72 -62.91
CA THR A 198 19.78 -34.65 -62.86
C THR A 198 19.42 -36.08 -62.45
N TYR A 199 18.19 -36.33 -61.99
CA TYR A 199 17.77 -37.64 -61.47
C TYR A 199 18.09 -38.80 -62.43
N ASP A 200 17.74 -38.68 -63.71
CA ASP A 200 17.94 -39.77 -64.68
C ASP A 200 19.41 -40.04 -64.99
N GLN A 201 20.28 -39.04 -64.88
CA GLN A 201 21.73 -39.21 -65.06
C GLN A 201 22.34 -39.90 -63.84
N PHE A 202 22.02 -39.44 -62.63
CA PHE A 202 22.51 -40.03 -61.39
C PHE A 202 21.94 -41.44 -61.15
N ARG A 203 20.69 -41.69 -61.55
CA ARG A 203 20.08 -43.03 -61.50
C ARG A 203 20.83 -44.02 -62.38
N LYS A 204 21.08 -43.68 -63.66
CA LYS A 204 21.85 -44.54 -64.59
C LYS A 204 23.27 -44.83 -64.06
N TYR A 205 23.91 -43.85 -63.43
CA TYR A 205 25.21 -44.04 -62.80
C TYR A 205 25.14 -44.95 -61.56
N ALA A 206 24.14 -44.77 -60.70
CA ALA A 206 23.92 -45.61 -59.53
C ALA A 206 23.57 -47.06 -59.89
N ASP A 207 22.76 -47.28 -60.94
CA ASP A 207 22.45 -48.59 -61.50
C ASP A 207 23.70 -49.35 -61.99
N GLN A 208 24.71 -48.63 -62.48
CA GLN A 208 25.99 -49.22 -62.90
C GLN A 208 26.92 -49.56 -61.72
N GLN A 209 26.93 -48.74 -60.66
CA GLN A 209 27.82 -48.95 -59.50
C GLN A 209 27.27 -49.99 -58.51
N TYR A 210 25.95 -50.05 -58.33
CA TYR A 210 25.28 -50.99 -57.43
C TYR A 210 24.09 -51.68 -58.12
N PRO A 211 24.31 -52.67 -59.00
CA PRO A 211 23.22 -53.39 -59.65
C PRO A 211 22.37 -54.18 -58.64
N GLY A 212 21.06 -53.90 -58.58
CA GLY A 212 20.12 -54.67 -57.78
C GLY A 212 20.04 -54.33 -56.28
N ASP A 213 20.66 -53.24 -55.84
CA ASP A 213 20.60 -52.75 -54.45
C ASP A 213 19.96 -51.33 -54.39
N PRO A 214 18.62 -51.24 -54.25
CA PRO A 214 17.92 -49.96 -54.29
C PRO A 214 18.30 -48.99 -53.17
N GLU A 215 18.77 -49.51 -52.03
CA GLU A 215 19.10 -48.71 -50.85
C GLU A 215 20.44 -48.00 -51.04
N LYS A 216 21.47 -48.71 -51.52
CA LYS A 216 22.76 -48.12 -51.89
C LYS A 216 22.65 -47.21 -53.11
N GLN A 217 21.85 -47.60 -54.12
CA GLN A 217 21.55 -46.72 -55.25
C GLN A 217 20.93 -45.40 -54.80
N GLY A 218 19.91 -45.46 -53.93
CA GLY A 218 19.26 -44.28 -53.37
C GLY A 218 20.19 -43.41 -52.54
N ALA A 219 21.10 -44.00 -51.76
CA ALA A 219 22.11 -43.26 -51.01
C ALA A 219 23.11 -42.52 -51.92
N LEU A 220 23.61 -43.20 -52.96
CA LEU A 220 24.54 -42.60 -53.93
C LEU A 220 23.89 -41.47 -54.73
N ILE A 221 22.63 -41.62 -55.16
CA ILE A 221 21.88 -40.56 -55.84
C ILE A 221 21.75 -39.32 -54.95
N ARG A 222 21.42 -39.49 -53.66
CA ARG A 222 21.33 -38.36 -52.70
C ARG A 222 22.67 -37.65 -52.55
N GLN A 223 23.77 -38.39 -52.42
CA GLN A 223 25.12 -37.81 -52.32
C GLN A 223 25.50 -37.00 -53.58
N LEU A 224 25.21 -37.53 -54.78
CA LEU A 224 25.50 -36.83 -56.04
C LEU A 224 24.61 -35.58 -56.20
N GLN A 225 23.34 -35.65 -55.81
CA GLN A 225 22.42 -34.51 -55.78
C GLN A 225 22.90 -33.41 -54.82
N GLU A 226 23.41 -33.78 -53.65
CA GLU A 226 23.95 -32.84 -52.67
C GLU A 226 25.23 -32.16 -53.16
N GLN A 227 26.18 -32.90 -53.74
CA GLN A 227 27.38 -32.32 -54.36
C GLN A 227 27.03 -31.37 -55.51
N HIS A 228 26.09 -31.76 -56.37
CA HIS A 228 25.63 -30.93 -57.49
C HIS A 228 24.93 -29.65 -56.99
N TYR A 229 24.13 -29.74 -55.93
CA TYR A 229 23.52 -28.58 -55.28
C TYR A 229 24.58 -27.63 -54.68
N ILE A 230 25.61 -28.15 -54.01
CA ILE A 230 26.71 -27.34 -53.46
C ILE A 230 27.44 -26.59 -54.60
N GLN A 231 27.77 -27.28 -55.69
CA GLN A 231 28.43 -26.68 -56.85
C GLN A 231 27.56 -25.59 -57.51
N TYR A 232 26.25 -25.84 -57.66
CA TYR A 232 25.30 -24.87 -58.21
C TYR A 232 25.17 -23.62 -57.33
N MET A 233 25.04 -23.79 -56.00
CA MET A 233 25.00 -22.66 -55.07
C MET A 233 26.31 -21.86 -55.07
N GLN A 234 27.46 -22.50 -55.24
CA GLN A 234 28.74 -21.82 -55.37
C GLN A 234 28.82 -20.94 -56.63
N GLN A 235 28.27 -21.42 -57.75
CA GLN A 235 28.16 -20.65 -58.99
C GLN A 235 27.17 -19.47 -58.86
N LEU A 236 26.00 -19.68 -58.23
CA LEU A 236 25.05 -18.60 -57.93
C LEU A 236 25.68 -17.51 -57.04
N HIS A 237 26.42 -17.90 -56.00
CA HIS A 237 27.13 -16.95 -55.14
C HIS A 237 28.25 -16.20 -55.89
N ALA A 238 28.91 -16.82 -56.86
CA ALA A 238 29.90 -16.15 -57.70
C ALA A 238 29.23 -15.10 -58.63
N ALA A 239 28.18 -15.49 -59.34
CA ALA A 239 27.40 -14.58 -60.20
C ALA A 239 26.77 -13.42 -59.40
N GLN A 240 26.22 -13.69 -58.21
CA GLN A 240 25.72 -12.64 -57.32
C GLN A 240 26.81 -11.69 -56.80
N ARG A 241 28.06 -12.14 -56.63
CA ARG A 241 29.19 -11.25 -56.28
C ARG A 241 29.56 -10.33 -57.44
N GLU A 242 29.52 -10.82 -58.67
CA GLU A 242 29.72 -9.97 -59.85
C GLU A 242 28.58 -8.93 -59.97
N ILE A 243 27.33 -9.33 -59.75
CA ILE A 243 26.17 -8.41 -59.77
C ILE A 243 26.24 -7.38 -58.60
N LYS A 244 26.57 -7.81 -57.37
CA LYS A 244 26.72 -6.90 -56.20
C LYS A 244 27.96 -5.99 -56.28
N SER A 245 28.86 -6.16 -57.26
CA SER A 245 30.00 -5.26 -57.45
C SER A 245 29.63 -3.90 -58.09
N ILE A 246 28.36 -3.70 -58.43
CA ILE A 246 27.86 -2.50 -59.14
C ILE A 246 27.08 -1.52 -58.22
N GLU A 247 26.72 -1.89 -56.97
CA GLU A 247 26.23 -0.92 -55.97
C GLU A 247 26.95 -1.03 -54.62
N PRO A 248 27.23 0.10 -53.91
CA PRO A 248 28.11 0.08 -52.74
C PRO A 248 27.40 -0.43 -51.47
N SER A 249 27.94 -1.49 -50.87
CA SER A 249 27.53 -1.94 -49.54
C SER A 249 28.27 -1.16 -48.47
N GLU A 250 27.55 -0.42 -47.61
CA GLU A 250 28.03 -0.15 -46.26
C GLU A 250 27.93 -1.45 -45.43
N LYS A 251 28.88 -1.62 -44.50
CA LYS A 251 29.05 -2.83 -43.69
C LYS A 251 28.64 -2.58 -42.25
N TRP A 252 28.11 -3.61 -41.61
CA TRP A 252 28.24 -3.78 -40.16
C TRP A 252 28.90 -5.12 -39.89
N ASP A 253 30.08 -5.09 -39.24
CA ASP A 253 30.82 -6.29 -38.85
C ASP A 253 31.17 -6.23 -37.35
N LYS A 254 30.50 -7.12 -36.62
CA LYS A 254 31.06 -7.99 -35.58
C LYS A 254 31.55 -7.44 -34.22
N VAL A 255 30.78 -7.84 -33.21
CA VAL A 255 31.11 -8.03 -31.80
C VAL A 255 32.34 -8.94 -31.58
N GLN A 256 33.24 -8.63 -30.62
CA GLN A 256 33.72 -9.64 -29.64
C GLN A 256 34.50 -9.14 -28.40
N SER A 257 34.20 -9.81 -27.27
CA SER A 257 35.04 -10.09 -26.08
C SER A 257 35.28 -9.03 -24.99
N LYS A 258 34.92 -9.37 -23.74
CA LYS A 258 35.85 -9.90 -22.70
C LYS A 258 35.09 -10.50 -21.50
N ILE A 259 35.77 -11.34 -20.71
CA ILE A 259 35.29 -12.12 -19.54
C ILE A 259 36.30 -11.93 -18.37
N ALA A 260 35.88 -12.22 -17.12
CA ALA A 260 36.64 -12.25 -15.84
C ALA A 260 36.94 -10.87 -15.20
N THR A 261 36.96 -10.63 -13.87
CA THR A 261 36.79 -11.38 -12.59
C THR A 261 36.83 -10.34 -11.43
N ASP A 262 36.28 -10.45 -10.20
CA ASP A 262 35.32 -11.38 -9.55
C ASP A 262 34.82 -10.76 -8.19
N GLU A 263 34.56 -11.58 -7.15
CA GLU A 263 34.50 -11.29 -5.70
C GLU A 263 33.23 -10.66 -5.06
N ASN A 264 32.33 -11.56 -4.63
CA ASN A 264 31.96 -11.85 -3.22
C ASN A 264 31.70 -10.70 -2.19
N ALA A 265 30.47 -10.61 -1.67
CA ALA A 265 30.19 -10.08 -0.32
C ALA A 265 28.88 -10.62 0.30
N ASN A 266 29.05 -11.59 1.19
CA ASN A 266 28.20 -12.05 2.31
C ASN A 266 27.08 -11.11 2.84
N SER A 267 25.88 -11.65 3.09
CA SER A 267 25.31 -11.74 4.46
C SER A 267 23.95 -12.44 4.46
N GLU A 268 23.83 -13.51 5.24
CA GLU A 268 22.55 -14.05 5.69
C GLU A 268 21.84 -13.01 6.58
N ASN A 269 20.51 -12.98 6.49
CA ASN A 269 19.63 -12.33 7.46
C ASN A 269 18.29 -13.09 7.42
N GLU A 270 18.20 -14.17 8.19
CA GLU A 270 16.92 -14.81 8.49
C GLU A 270 16.09 -13.85 9.35
N GLU A 271 15.26 -13.07 8.70
CA GLU A 271 14.25 -12.24 9.35
C GLU A 271 13.25 -13.15 10.05
N VAL A 272 13.43 -13.34 11.36
CA VAL A 272 12.52 -14.14 12.20
C VAL A 272 11.16 -13.43 12.22
N ALA A 273 10.29 -13.85 11.29
CA ALA A 273 8.94 -13.33 11.15
C ALA A 273 8.14 -13.63 12.42
N LEU A 274 8.08 -12.64 13.31
CA LEU A 274 7.16 -12.63 14.44
C LEU A 274 5.73 -12.68 13.89
N MET A 275 5.16 -13.89 13.89
CA MET A 275 3.79 -14.10 13.41
C MET A 275 2.84 -13.12 14.12
N ALA A 276 2.01 -12.44 13.33
CA ALA A 276 0.98 -11.57 13.86
C ALA A 276 0.09 -12.33 14.87
N PRO A 277 -0.34 -11.69 15.97
CA PRO A 277 -1.12 -12.34 17.01
C PRO A 277 -2.40 -12.95 16.42
N SER A 278 -2.49 -14.28 16.46
CA SER A 278 -3.66 -15.01 15.99
C SER A 278 -4.77 -14.96 17.03
N MET A 279 -5.91 -14.39 16.67
CA MET A 279 -7.11 -14.36 17.50
C MET A 279 -7.96 -15.59 17.18
N TRP A 280 -7.89 -16.61 18.03
CA TRP A 280 -8.76 -17.78 17.94
C TRP A 280 -9.97 -17.61 18.84
N THR A 281 -11.17 -17.81 18.29
CA THR A 281 -12.42 -17.87 19.06
C THR A 281 -12.94 -19.30 19.00
N ARG A 282 -13.21 -19.90 20.15
CA ARG A 282 -13.80 -21.26 20.21
C ARG A 282 -15.23 -21.22 19.63
N PRO A 283 -15.63 -22.21 18.82
CA PRO A 283 -16.97 -22.24 18.21
C PRO A 283 -18.08 -22.33 19.28
N ASP A 284 -17.84 -23.05 20.37
CA ASP A 284 -18.84 -23.31 21.43
C ASP A 284 -18.72 -22.31 22.61
N MET A 285 -18.71 -21.01 22.31
CA MET A 285 -18.54 -19.93 23.29
C MET A 285 -19.54 -20.03 24.46
N GLU A 286 -20.81 -20.35 24.18
CA GLU A 286 -21.86 -20.45 25.20
C GLU A 286 -21.67 -21.65 26.14
N VAL A 287 -21.14 -22.77 25.63
CA VAL A 287 -20.78 -23.94 26.45
C VAL A 287 -19.57 -23.63 27.34
N PHE A 288 -18.60 -22.87 26.82
CA PHE A 288 -17.45 -22.39 27.60
C PHE A 288 -17.88 -21.43 28.71
N LYS A 289 -18.71 -20.43 28.41
CA LYS A 289 -19.28 -19.50 29.41
C LYS A 289 -20.05 -20.25 30.50
N HIS A 290 -20.90 -21.20 30.12
CA HIS A 290 -21.62 -22.03 31.10
C HIS A 290 -20.65 -22.81 32.01
N ALA A 291 -19.63 -23.46 31.43
CA ALA A 291 -18.62 -24.20 32.20
C ALA A 291 -17.81 -23.30 33.16
N VAL A 292 -17.34 -22.14 32.70
CA VAL A 292 -16.60 -21.18 33.55
C VAL A 292 -17.51 -20.55 34.61
N SER A 293 -18.79 -20.29 34.29
CA SER A 293 -19.74 -19.72 35.25
C SER A 293 -20.02 -20.63 36.45
N GLN A 294 -19.98 -21.96 36.24
CA GLN A 294 -20.19 -22.99 37.26
C GLN A 294 -18.90 -23.58 37.84
N ALA A 295 -17.73 -23.18 37.34
CA ALA A 295 -16.45 -23.62 37.88
C ALA A 295 -16.01 -22.70 39.03
N ASP A 296 -15.71 -23.29 40.18
CA ASP A 296 -15.10 -22.62 41.33
C ASP A 296 -13.74 -23.26 41.64
N GLY A 297 -12.69 -22.45 41.75
CA GLY A 297 -11.32 -22.91 42.02
C GLY A 297 -10.25 -21.87 41.68
N GLU A 298 -8.99 -22.20 42.00
CA GLU A 298 -7.81 -21.32 41.87
C GLU A 298 -7.54 -20.81 40.44
N GLY A 299 -8.13 -21.44 39.42
CA GLY A 299 -8.01 -21.07 38.01
C GLY A 299 -9.13 -20.16 37.46
N VAL A 300 -10.13 -19.76 38.25
CA VAL A 300 -11.25 -18.93 37.81
C VAL A 300 -11.30 -17.63 38.62
N VAL A 301 -11.26 -16.49 37.93
CA VAL A 301 -11.32 -15.16 38.55
C VAL A 301 -12.53 -14.41 38.01
N ARG A 302 -13.45 -14.05 38.90
CA ARG A 302 -14.64 -13.23 38.59
C ARG A 302 -14.29 -11.77 38.86
N VAL A 303 -14.51 -10.90 37.88
CA VAL A 303 -14.19 -9.46 37.95
C VAL A 303 -15.50 -8.67 37.87
N GLY A 304 -15.78 -7.87 38.89
CA GLY A 304 -16.95 -7.00 38.97
C GLY A 304 -16.85 -5.75 38.08
N HIS A 305 -17.97 -5.05 37.93
CA HIS A 305 -18.01 -3.81 37.15
C HIS A 305 -17.13 -2.72 37.79
N GLY A 306 -16.16 -2.22 37.03
CA GLY A 306 -15.19 -1.22 37.51
C GLY A 306 -14.05 -1.77 38.36
N GLU A 307 -14.02 -3.08 38.63
CA GLU A 307 -12.91 -3.71 39.35
C GLU A 307 -11.69 -3.91 38.44
N THR A 308 -10.50 -3.72 39.00
CA THR A 308 -9.22 -3.99 38.32
C THR A 308 -8.52 -5.13 39.04
N VAL A 309 -8.26 -6.24 38.34
CA VAL A 309 -7.53 -7.39 38.89
C VAL A 309 -6.19 -7.54 38.18
N THR A 310 -5.12 -7.75 38.97
CA THR A 310 -3.79 -8.08 38.46
C THR A 310 -3.50 -9.55 38.74
N VAL A 311 -3.43 -10.37 37.69
CA VAL A 311 -3.08 -11.80 37.80
C VAL A 311 -1.58 -11.96 37.56
N ARG A 312 -0.86 -12.52 38.54
CA ARG A 312 0.57 -12.87 38.39
C ARG A 312 0.69 -14.33 37.97
N VAL A 313 1.04 -14.56 36.70
CA VAL A 313 1.26 -15.92 36.17
C VAL A 313 2.75 -16.28 36.27
N PRO A 314 3.12 -17.37 36.97
CA PRO A 314 4.52 -17.79 37.06
C PRO A 314 5.01 -18.34 35.71
N THR A 315 6.19 -17.91 35.28
CA THR A 315 6.83 -18.37 34.04
C THR A 315 7.50 -19.73 34.24
N HIS A 316 7.18 -20.72 33.40
CA HIS A 316 7.88 -22.01 33.39
C HIS A 316 9.27 -21.87 32.74
N PRO A 317 10.35 -22.51 33.24
CA PRO A 317 11.73 -22.36 32.71
C PRO A 317 11.91 -22.74 31.22
N HIS A 318 11.02 -23.58 30.69
CA HIS A 318 10.97 -23.98 29.27
C HIS A 318 9.70 -23.49 28.55
N GLY A 319 8.95 -22.56 29.15
CA GLY A 319 7.72 -22.01 28.58
C GLY A 319 8.03 -21.02 27.46
N THR A 320 7.63 -21.34 26.23
CA THR A 320 7.83 -20.48 25.05
C THR A 320 6.60 -19.65 24.67
N ARG A 321 5.45 -19.88 25.34
CA ARG A 321 4.15 -19.27 25.03
C ARG A 321 3.34 -19.09 26.31
N LEU A 322 2.46 -18.09 26.31
CA LEU A 322 1.46 -17.83 27.32
C LEU A 322 0.07 -17.91 26.66
N PHE A 323 -0.90 -18.51 27.34
CA PHE A 323 -2.28 -18.60 26.86
C PHE A 323 -3.23 -18.19 27.99
N TRP A 324 -4.22 -17.36 27.68
CA TRP A 324 -5.43 -17.17 28.47
C TRP A 324 -6.63 -17.17 27.51
N GLU A 325 -7.79 -17.61 28.00
CA GLU A 325 -9.08 -17.45 27.33
C GLU A 325 -9.94 -16.56 28.23
N PHE A 326 -10.70 -15.64 27.65
CA PHE A 326 -11.68 -14.82 28.37
C PHE A 326 -12.99 -14.76 27.58
N ALA A 327 -14.09 -14.54 28.30
CA ALA A 327 -15.41 -14.36 27.72
C ALA A 327 -16.15 -13.24 28.47
N THR A 328 -16.95 -12.47 27.74
CA THR A 328 -17.82 -11.44 28.31
C THR A 328 -19.23 -11.57 27.75
N ASP A 329 -20.20 -11.07 28.52
CA ASP A 329 -21.62 -11.06 28.14
C ASP A 329 -22.18 -9.64 27.98
N HIS A 330 -21.74 -8.69 28.82
CA HIS A 330 -22.37 -7.38 28.97
C HIS A 330 -21.39 -6.19 29.02
N PHE A 331 -20.07 -6.43 29.03
CA PHE A 331 -19.03 -5.41 29.17
C PHE A 331 -17.79 -5.75 28.34
N ASP A 332 -17.07 -4.73 27.87
CA ASP A 332 -15.74 -4.89 27.29
C ASP A 332 -14.67 -4.90 28.38
N ILE A 333 -13.68 -5.80 28.28
CA ILE A 333 -12.53 -5.84 29.18
C ILE A 333 -11.33 -5.15 28.51
N GLY A 334 -10.85 -4.07 29.12
CA GLY A 334 -9.53 -3.53 28.83
C GLY A 334 -8.45 -4.41 29.47
N THR A 335 -7.49 -4.90 28.67
CA THR A 335 -6.35 -5.69 29.17
C THR A 335 -5.03 -4.97 28.92
N VAL A 336 -4.10 -5.11 29.85
CA VAL A 336 -2.73 -4.59 29.77
C VAL A 336 -1.79 -5.66 30.29
N PHE A 337 -0.70 -5.91 29.57
CA PHE A 337 0.30 -6.92 29.94
C PHE A 337 1.62 -6.25 30.31
N PHE A 338 2.15 -6.64 31.46
CA PHE A 338 3.44 -6.21 31.96
C PHE A 338 4.32 -7.45 32.17
N LEU A 339 5.44 -7.51 31.45
CA LEU A 339 6.43 -8.57 31.57
C LEU A 339 7.55 -8.12 32.50
N GLU A 340 7.48 -8.57 33.75
CA GLU A 340 8.51 -8.30 34.75
C GLU A 340 9.66 -9.32 34.64
N PHE A 341 10.71 -8.98 33.89
CA PHE A 341 11.93 -9.78 33.83
C PHE A 341 12.76 -9.56 35.09
N ASN A 342 12.61 -10.44 36.09
CA ASN A 342 13.52 -10.50 37.22
C ASN A 342 14.95 -10.81 36.73
N ARG A 343 15.79 -9.76 36.60
CA ARG A 343 17.23 -9.92 36.41
C ARG A 343 17.79 -10.67 37.61
N PHE A 344 18.48 -11.78 37.35
CA PHE A 344 19.20 -12.54 38.37
C PHE A 344 20.09 -11.61 39.20
N SER A 345 19.89 -11.65 40.52
CA SER A 345 20.72 -10.93 41.48
C SER A 345 22.10 -11.58 41.55
N TRP A 346 23.07 -11.02 40.83
CA TRP A 346 24.48 -11.35 41.01
C TRP A 346 24.99 -10.81 42.34
N GLN A 347 24.82 -11.59 43.40
CA GLN A 347 25.58 -11.42 44.64
C GLN A 347 27.04 -11.85 44.38
N MET A 348 27.88 -10.91 43.93
CA MET A 348 29.32 -11.05 44.10
C MET A 348 29.63 -11.04 45.60
N LYS A 349 29.93 -12.21 46.15
CA LYS A 349 30.77 -12.30 47.34
C LYS A 349 32.22 -12.13 46.88
N TYR A 350 32.90 -11.14 47.45
CA TYR A 350 34.36 -11.02 47.43
C TYR A 350 35.00 -12.12 48.27
#